data_AF-A0A6P0Z4T9-F1
#
_entry.id   AF-A0A6P0Z4T9-F1
#
_cell.length_a   1.000
_cell.length_b   1.000
_cell.length_c   1.000
_cell.angle_alpha   90.00
_cell.angle_beta   90.00
_cell.angle_gamma   90.00
#
_symmetry.space_group_name_H-M   'P 1'
#
loop_
_entity.id
_entity.type
_entity.pdbx_description
1 polymer ?
#
loop_
_entity_poly.entity_id
_entity_poly.type
_entity_poly.pdbx_seq_one_letter_code
_entity_poly.pdbx_strand_id
1 'polypeptide(L)' 'MEYPFVFGEAAFGEGMIIGGGQPFHFKAVLRPQTPEERDRLDESMIHQVIGQVKPALCTYTLEIIMSQNLP' A
#
# COMPACT_ATOMS: atom_id res chain seq x y z
N MET A 1 22.91 -3.66 13.01
CA MET A 1 21.66 -4.21 13.58
C MET A 1 20.55 -3.55 12.78
N GLU A 2 20.15 -4.19 11.69
CA GLU A 2 19.19 -3.63 10.73
C GLU A 2 17.79 -4.05 11.19
N TYR A 3 16.93 -3.09 11.49
CA TYR A 3 15.52 -3.36 11.74
C TYR A 3 14.85 -3.58 10.38
N PRO A 4 14.26 -4.76 10.11
CA PRO A 4 13.44 -4.92 8.93
C PRO A 4 12.27 -3.95 9.03
N PHE A 5 12.21 -2.97 8.14
CA PHE A 5 11.03 -2.12 7.98
C PHE A 5 9.90 -3.04 7.50
N VAL A 6 9.01 -3.39 8.43
CA VAL A 6 7.78 -4.12 8.10
C VAL A 6 6.86 -3.14 7.40
N PHE A 7 6.86 -3.15 6.07
CA PHE A 7 5.75 -2.60 5.30
C PHE A 7 4.51 -3.41 5.69
N GLY A 8 3.48 -2.71 6.16
CA GLY A 8 2.31 -3.29 6.82
C GLY A 8 1.67 -4.48 6.08
N GLU A 9 0.87 -5.25 6.83
CA GLU A 9 0.20 -6.45 6.34
C GLU A 9 -0.58 -6.18 5.04
N ALA A 10 -0.10 -6.77 3.95
CA ALA A 10 -0.85 -6.85 2.71
C ALA A 10 -1.90 -7.97 2.87
N ALA A 11 -3.12 -7.60 3.22
CA ALA A 11 -4.25 -8.51 3.13
C ALA A 11 -4.52 -8.80 1.64
N PHE A 12 -4.07 -9.97 1.17
CA PHE A 12 -4.50 -10.49 -0.13
C PHE A 12 -6.00 -10.76 -0.03
N GLY A 13 -6.79 -9.91 -0.68
CA GLY A 13 -8.23 -9.81 -0.46
C GLY A 13 -8.99 -11.12 -0.67
N GLU A 14 -9.75 -11.52 0.35
CA GLU A 14 -11.06 -12.12 0.17
C GLU A 14 -11.96 -11.05 -0.49
N GLY A 15 -12.51 -11.35 -1.67
CA GLY A 15 -13.37 -10.41 -2.40
C GLY A 15 -13.19 -10.41 -3.91
N MET A 16 -12.54 -11.43 -4.48
CA MET A 16 -12.45 -11.58 -5.92
C MET A 16 -13.77 -12.19 -6.46
N ILE A 17 -14.39 -11.43 -7.38
CA ILE A 17 -15.52 -11.74 -8.29
C ILE A 17 -16.91 -11.32 -7.78
N ILE A 18 -17.50 -10.25 -8.35
CA ILE A 18 -18.54 -10.28 -9.41
C ILE A 18 -18.50 -8.95 -10.22
N GLY A 19 -18.21 -9.02 -11.53
CA GLY A 19 -18.48 -7.92 -12.49
C GLY A 19 -17.33 -6.94 -12.79
N GLY A 20 -16.29 -7.37 -13.52
CA GLY A 20 -15.31 -6.47 -14.17
C GLY A 20 -13.93 -6.32 -13.51
N GLY A 21 -13.62 -7.15 -12.51
CA GLY A 21 -12.41 -7.02 -11.69
C GLY A 21 -11.10 -7.19 -12.45
N GLN A 22 -10.15 -6.28 -12.24
CA GLN A 22 -8.75 -6.44 -12.66
C GLN A 22 -8.15 -7.63 -11.90
N PRO A 23 -7.91 -8.78 -12.55
CA PRO A 23 -7.22 -9.89 -11.89
C PRO A 23 -5.82 -9.40 -11.50
N PHE A 24 -5.33 -9.82 -10.33
CA PHE A 24 -4.01 -9.43 -9.82
C PHE A 24 -3.85 -7.93 -9.48
N HIS A 25 -4.95 -7.23 -9.21
CA HIS A 25 -4.91 -5.88 -8.64
C HIS A 25 -4.92 -5.92 -7.11
N PHE A 26 -4.04 -5.18 -6.45
CA PHE A 26 -4.05 -5.03 -5.00
C PHE A 26 -4.05 -3.55 -4.58
N LYS A 27 -4.53 -3.29 -3.37
CA LYS A 27 -4.58 -1.95 -2.80
C LYS A 27 -3.49 -1.82 -1.74
N ALA A 28 -2.54 -0.91 -1.95
CA ALA A 28 -1.50 -0.56 -0.99
C ALA A 28 -1.96 0.64 -0.18
N VAL A 29 -2.11 0.47 1.15
CA VAL A 29 -2.56 1.54 2.04
C VAL A 29 -1.43 1.91 3.00
N LEU A 30 -0.95 3.15 2.93
CA LEU A 30 -0.05 3.72 3.93
C LEU A 30 -0.85 4.50 4.95
N ARG A 31 -0.54 4.26 6.23
CA ARG A 31 -1.22 4.88 7.37
C ARG A 31 -0.24 5.65 8.25
N PRO A 32 0.24 6.83 7.81
CA PRO A 32 1.04 7.70 8.67
C PRO A 32 0.26 8.01 9.96
N GLN A 33 0.97 8.00 11.09
CA GLN A 33 0.40 8.24 12.42
C GLN A 33 0.40 9.73 12.75
N THR A 34 1.33 10.49 12.16
CA THR A 34 1.45 11.93 12.36
C THR A 34 1.41 12.71 11.03
N PRO A 35 0.97 13.98 11.04
CA PRO A 35 1.05 14.84 9.87
C PRO A 35 2.48 14.99 9.35
N GLU A 36 3.46 15.07 10.24
CA GLU A 36 4.87 15.21 9.87
C GLU A 36 5.41 13.96 9.17
N GLU A 37 4.96 12.76 9.56
CA GLU A 37 5.28 11.54 8.82
C GLU A 37 4.66 11.56 7.43
N ARG A 38 3.40 12.00 7.30
CA ARG A 38 2.72 12.11 6.01
C ARG A 38 3.47 13.05 5.07
N ASP A 39 3.88 14.22 5.57
CA ASP A 39 4.54 15.25 4.76
C ASP A 39 5.95 14.84 4.30
N ARG A 40 6.55 13.85 4.97
CA ARG A 40 7.86 13.29 4.61
C ARG A 40 7.77 12.12 3.62
N LEU A 41 6.56 11.67 3.26
CA LEU A 41 6.37 10.62 2.27
C LEU A 41 6.63 11.16 0.86
N ASP A 42 7.67 10.66 0.22
CA ASP A 42 7.87 10.82 -1.22
C ASP A 42 7.08 9.73 -1.95
N GLU A 43 5.97 10.14 -2.57
CA GLU A 43 5.10 9.25 -3.34
C GLU A 43 5.84 8.59 -4.52
N SER A 44 6.77 9.28 -5.17
CA SER A 44 7.56 8.71 -6.27
C SER A 44 8.45 7.57 -5.79
N MET A 45 9.10 7.76 -4.63
CA MET A 45 9.90 6.72 -4.00
C MET A 45 9.04 5.53 -3.59
N ILE A 46 7.85 5.76 -3.03
CA ILE A 46 6.90 4.69 -2.69
C ILE A 46 6.52 3.89 -3.93
N HIS A 47 6.20 4.56 -5.04
CA HIS A 47 5.92 3.88 -6.30
C HIS A 47 7.10 3.06 -6.80
N GLN A 48 8.33 3.56 -6.68
CA GLN A 48 9.53 2.84 -7.07
C GLN A 48 9.73 1.57 -6.23
N VAL A 49 9.60 1.66 -4.90
CA VAL A 49 9.76 0.50 -4.00
C VAL A 49 8.69 -0.55 -4.28
N ILE A 50 7.42 -0.15 -4.41
CA ILE A 50 6.35 -1.09 -4.76
C ILE A 50 6.62 -1.72 -6.14
N GLY A 51 7.09 -0.94 -7.11
CA GLY A 51 7.45 -1.42 -8.44
C GLY A 51 8.55 -2.47 -8.45
N GLN A 52 9.51 -2.39 -7.52
CA GLN A 52 10.60 -3.37 -7.39
C GLN A 52 10.16 -4.69 -6.75
N VAL A 53 9.21 -4.64 -5.83
CA VAL A 53 8.78 -5.83 -5.04
C VAL A 53 7.55 -6.50 -5.63
N LYS A 54 6.68 -5.75 -6.32
CA LYS A 54 5.46 -6.33 -6.89
C LYS A 54 5.78 -7.40 -7.93
N PRO A 55 4.99 -8.48 -8.04
CA PRO A 55 5.09 -9.41 -9.16
C PRO A 55 4.85 -8.72 -10.51
N ALA A 56 5.49 -9.23 -11.57
CA ALA A 56 5.53 -8.60 -12.90
C ALA A 56 4.16 -8.30 -13.52
N LEU A 57 3.11 -9.06 -13.15
CA LEU A 57 1.76 -8.93 -13.69
C LEU A 57 0.76 -8.25 -12.75
N CYS A 58 1.16 -7.96 -11.51
CA CYS A 58 0.26 -7.31 -10.57
C CYS A 58 0.17 -5.81 -10.87
N THR A 59 -1.04 -5.27 -10.72
CA THR A 59 -1.29 -3.82 -10.72
C THR A 59 -1.67 -3.38 -9.31
N TYR A 60 -1.54 -2.09 -9.02
CA TYR A 60 -1.92 -1.59 -7.70
C TYR A 60 -2.43 -0.16 -7.73
N THR A 61 -3.16 0.17 -6.68
CA THR A 61 -3.52 1.54 -6.29
C THR A 61 -2.84 1.86 -4.96
N LEU A 62 -2.36 3.09 -4.81
CA LEU A 62 -1.76 3.59 -3.56
C LEU A 62 -2.75 4.55 -2.90
N GLU A 63 -3.03 4.34 -1.63
CA GLU A 63 -3.78 5.27 -0.79
C GLU A 63 -2.99 5.63 0.45
N ILE A 64 -2.84 6.94 0.72
CA ILE A 64 -2.20 7.46 1.92
C ILE A 64 -3.28 8.10 2.79
N ILE A 65 -3.75 7.36 3.79
CA ILE A 65 -4.82 7.79 4.70
C ILE A 65 -4.24 8.03 6.09
N MET A 66 -4.61 9.11 6.75
CA MET A 66 -4.19 9.34 8.14
C MET A 66 -4.79 8.26 9.04
N SER A 67 -4.00 7.74 9.97
CA SER A 67 -4.50 6.85 11.02
C SER A 67 -5.27 7.65 12.07
N GLN A 68 -6.39 8.27 11.67
CA GLN A 68 -7.31 8.94 12.59
C GLN A 68 -8.74 8.50 12.29
N ASN A 69 -9.39 7.96 13.33
CA ASN A 69 -10.75 7.43 13.41
C ASN A 69 -11.01 6.05 12.78
N LEU A 70 -10.63 5.00 13.51
CA LEU A 70 -11.55 3.88 13.67
C LEU A 70 -12.57 4.32 14.75
N PRO A 71 -13.89 4.27 14.51
CA PRO A 71 -14.87 4.39 15.59
C PRO A 71 -14.71 3.26 16.62
#